data_AF-A0A0R3RB59-F1
#
_entry.id   AF-A0A0R3RB59-F1
#
_cell.length_a   1.000
_cell.length_b   1.000
_cell.length_c   1.000
_cell.angle_alpha   90.00
_cell.angle_beta   90.00
_cell.angle_gamma   90.00
#
_symmetry.space_group_name_H-M   'P 1'
#
loop_
_entity.id
_entity.type
_entity.pdbx_description
1 polymer ?
#
loop_
_entity_poly.entity_id
_entity_poly.type
_entity_poly.pdbx_seq_one_letter_code
_entity_poly.pdbx_strand_id
1 'polypeptide(L)'
;LIPWISSIAWYSTAIPLFFVLIFSGAKDAYDDIADLLLLSTSEPHGLCYIETSELDGETNLKVRQALPETSIMGDKLLQISEFEGQIHCELPNNKLNQFEGRLHYNGNILPLDNGKTLLRGCVLRNTRWCYGVVIFAGKDTKLMMNSGKTKCKRTSLDHFLNILIMGIVVFLIAMCLICTTLCGIREWTIERHFTIHLNLDGSVIPDHMEQSPEQTSILSFLMFFSYLILLNTVVPISLYVR
;
A
#
# COMPACT_ATOMS: atom_id res chain seq x y z
N LEU A 1 -11.65 -18.77 -16.46
CA LEU A 1 -11.59 -17.95 -17.69
C LEU A 1 -11.96 -18.86 -18.85
N ILE A 2 -12.98 -18.52 -19.64
CA ILE A 2 -13.48 -19.39 -20.71
C ILE A 2 -12.47 -19.31 -21.88
N PRO A 3 -11.79 -20.42 -22.25
CA PRO A 3 -10.65 -20.39 -23.16
C PRO A 3 -10.97 -19.92 -24.59
N TRP A 4 -12.25 -19.89 -24.97
CA TRP A 4 -12.72 -19.56 -26.32
C TRP A 4 -13.18 -18.10 -26.50
N ILE A 5 -13.21 -17.29 -25.43
CA ILE A 5 -13.84 -15.94 -25.46
C ILE A 5 -12.80 -14.82 -25.27
N SER A 6 -11.64 -15.12 -24.70
CA SER A 6 -10.64 -14.11 -24.33
C SER A 6 -9.52 -14.05 -25.36
N SER A 7 -9.55 -13.06 -26.25
CA SER A 7 -8.46 -12.77 -27.22
C SER A 7 -7.16 -12.34 -26.52
N ILE A 8 -7.25 -11.89 -25.27
CA ILE A 8 -6.13 -11.46 -24.44
C ILE A 8 -5.90 -12.48 -23.33
N ALA A 9 -4.65 -12.84 -23.06
CA ALA A 9 -4.34 -13.80 -22.02
C ALA A 9 -4.55 -13.22 -20.62
N TRP A 10 -5.11 -14.04 -19.72
CA TRP A 10 -5.47 -13.67 -18.35
C TRP A 10 -4.30 -13.07 -17.53
N TYR A 11 -3.07 -13.46 -17.85
CA TYR A 11 -1.87 -13.01 -17.17
C TYR A 11 -1.51 -11.54 -17.46
N SER A 12 -1.98 -10.97 -18.58
CA SER A 12 -1.67 -9.57 -18.95
C SER A 12 -2.25 -8.55 -17.98
N THR A 13 -3.35 -8.88 -17.30
CA THR A 13 -4.03 -8.00 -16.34
C THR A 13 -3.70 -8.38 -14.89
N ALA A 14 -3.57 -9.68 -14.62
CA ALA A 14 -3.31 -10.19 -13.28
C ALA A 14 -1.89 -9.86 -12.79
N ILE A 15 -0.88 -9.95 -13.67
CA ILE A 15 0.52 -9.72 -13.29
C ILE A 15 0.76 -8.25 -12.86
N PRO A 16 0.38 -7.23 -13.65
CA PRO A 16 0.58 -5.84 -13.23
C PRO A 16 -0.14 -5.49 -11.93
N LEU A 17 -1.35 -6.00 -11.74
CA LEU A 17 -2.17 -5.72 -10.55
C LEU A 17 -1.57 -6.35 -9.29
N PHE A 18 -1.03 -7.57 -9.40
CA PHE A 18 -0.32 -8.23 -8.32
C PHE A 18 0.97 -7.48 -7.90
N PHE A 19 1.74 -7.00 -8.89
CA PHE A 19 2.94 -6.20 -8.62
C PHE A 19 2.63 -4.88 -7.90
N VAL A 20 1.57 -4.20 -8.30
CA VAL A 20 1.13 -2.94 -7.66
C VAL A 20 0.73 -3.17 -6.21
N LEU A 21 -0.05 -4.22 -5.94
CA LEU A 21 -0.50 -4.53 -4.59
C LEU A 21 0.66 -4.88 -3.66
N ILE A 22 1.65 -5.63 -4.15
CA ILE A 22 2.86 -5.95 -3.38
C ILE A 22 3.66 -4.67 -3.09
N PHE A 23 3.86 -3.80 -4.08
CA PHE A 23 4.66 -2.60 -3.89
C PHE A 23 4.00 -1.61 -2.92
N SER A 24 2.68 -1.43 -3.02
CA SER A 24 1.93 -0.58 -2.07
C SER A 24 1.97 -1.17 -0.66
N GLY A 25 1.75 -2.48 -0.51
CA GLY A 25 1.76 -3.14 0.80
C GLY A 25 3.14 -3.16 1.47
N ALA A 26 4.22 -3.28 0.68
CA ALA A 26 5.58 -3.27 1.21
C ALA A 26 6.03 -1.86 1.67
N LYS A 27 5.61 -0.81 0.95
CA LYS A 27 5.93 0.57 1.31
C LYS A 27 5.34 0.96 2.67
N ASP A 28 4.11 0.55 2.94
CA ASP A 28 3.41 0.90 4.19
C ASP A 28 3.96 0.14 5.42
N ALA A 29 4.79 -0.89 5.22
CA ALA A 29 5.32 -1.74 6.28
C ALA A 29 6.74 -1.35 6.74
N TYR A 30 7.49 -0.54 5.97
CA TYR A 30 8.93 -0.35 6.19
C TYR A 30 9.28 0.77 7.18
N ASP A 31 8.37 1.69 7.51
CA ASP A 31 8.72 2.76 8.46
C ASP A 31 9.06 2.18 9.84
N ASP A 32 10.18 2.63 10.42
CA ASP A 32 10.64 2.24 11.75
C ASP A 32 9.70 2.80 12.82
N ILE A 33 8.77 1.96 13.29
CA ILE A 33 7.66 2.34 14.16
C ILE A 33 7.99 2.01 15.62
N ALA A 34 8.87 2.80 16.25
CA ALA A 34 9.18 2.63 17.67
C ALA A 34 9.61 3.92 18.38
N ASP A 35 9.33 3.97 19.70
CA ASP A 35 9.93 4.91 20.63
C ASP A 35 11.14 4.23 21.31
N LEU A 36 12.28 4.91 21.35
CA LEU A 36 13.57 4.38 21.79
C LEU A 36 14.09 5.11 23.04
N LEU A 37 14.71 4.37 23.97
CA LEU A 37 15.54 4.92 25.03
C LEU A 37 16.98 5.06 24.51
N LEU A 38 17.55 6.26 24.60
CA LEU A 38 18.92 6.52 24.14
C LEU A 38 19.95 5.93 25.12
N LEU A 39 20.78 5.00 24.62
CA LEU A 39 21.87 4.39 25.40
C LEU A 39 23.21 5.08 25.13
N SER A 40 23.57 5.24 23.85
CA SER A 40 24.85 5.81 23.44
C SER A 40 24.73 6.51 22.09
N THR A 41 25.64 7.44 21.82
CA THR A 41 25.62 8.31 20.64
C THR A 41 27.03 8.54 20.12
N SER A 42 27.15 8.99 18.86
CA SER A 42 28.44 9.37 18.28
C SER A 42 29.04 10.65 18.85
N GLU A 43 28.22 11.53 19.44
CA GLU A 43 28.66 12.85 19.90
C GLU A 43 29.25 12.80 21.32
N PRO A 44 30.15 13.74 21.66
CA PRO A 44 30.69 13.82 23.01
C PRO A 44 29.57 14.06 24.05
N HIS A 45 29.80 13.56 25.27
CA HIS A 45 28.86 13.67 26.39
C HIS A 45 27.49 12.98 26.19
N GLY A 46 27.39 12.08 25.20
CA GLY A 46 26.17 11.29 24.96
C GLY A 46 25.03 12.13 24.38
N LEU A 47 25.33 13.25 23.72
CA LEU A 47 24.34 14.12 23.12
C LEU A 47 23.84 13.54 21.80
N CYS A 48 22.58 13.79 21.44
CA CYS A 48 22.11 13.61 20.08
C CYS A 48 21.18 14.76 19.70
N TYR A 49 21.15 15.09 18.42
CA TYR A 49 20.26 16.12 17.91
C TYR A 49 19.17 15.46 17.08
N ILE A 50 17.93 15.80 17.39
CA ILE A 50 16.76 15.33 16.66
C ILE A 50 15.98 16.51 16.10
N GLU A 51 15.43 16.29 14.92
CA GLU A 51 14.43 17.14 14.32
C GLU A 51 13.05 16.53 14.58
N THR A 52 12.11 17.33 15.10
CA THR A 52 10.75 16.89 15.43
C THR A 52 9.70 17.46 14.48
N SER A 53 10.11 17.93 13.30
CA SER A 53 9.23 18.57 12.32
C SER A 53 8.01 17.72 11.94
N GLU A 54 8.12 16.39 12.01
CA GLU A 54 7.00 15.46 11.79
C GLU A 54 6.02 15.35 12.97
N LEU A 55 6.46 15.62 14.21
CA LEU A 55 5.64 15.47 15.42
C LEU A 55 4.92 16.75 15.81
N ASP A 56 5.64 17.87 15.85
CA ASP A 56 5.15 19.16 16.36
C ASP A 56 5.25 20.31 15.35
N GLY A 57 5.80 20.05 14.16
CA GLY A 57 5.98 21.08 13.12
C GLY A 57 7.09 22.08 13.47
N GLU A 58 7.85 21.86 14.53
CA GLU A 58 8.99 22.71 14.89
C GLU A 58 10.21 22.29 14.04
N THR A 59 10.84 23.26 13.38
CA THR A 59 12.05 23.04 12.58
C THR A 59 13.34 23.13 13.40
N ASN A 60 13.23 23.43 14.70
CA ASN A 60 14.37 23.55 15.59
C ASN A 60 14.90 22.18 15.98
N LEU A 61 16.23 22.06 16.04
CA LEU A 61 16.88 20.87 16.56
C LEU A 61 16.69 20.81 18.08
N LYS A 62 16.18 19.68 18.56
CA LYS A 62 16.07 19.38 19.99
C LYS A 62 17.25 18.50 20.39
N VAL A 63 17.86 18.83 21.53
CA VAL A 63 18.96 18.05 22.09
C VAL A 63 18.39 16.98 23.02
N ARG A 64 18.83 15.74 22.82
CA ARG A 64 18.60 14.62 23.74
C ARG A 64 19.94 14.16 24.28
N GLN A 65 19.92 13.60 25.48
CA GLN A 65 21.15 13.16 26.14
C GLN A 65 20.97 11.75 26.71
N ALA A 66 21.90 10.86 26.37
CA ALA A 66 22.01 9.54 26.95
C ALA A 66 22.37 9.63 28.44
N LEU A 67 22.09 8.57 29.19
CA LEU A 67 22.58 8.49 30.57
C LEU A 67 24.11 8.44 30.58
N PRO A 68 24.77 9.13 31.53
CA PRO A 68 26.22 9.08 31.62
C PRO A 68 26.73 7.67 31.89
N GLU A 69 25.99 6.83 32.62
CA GLU A 69 26.37 5.42 32.84
C GLU A 69 26.34 4.59 31.56
N THR A 70 25.40 4.84 30.65
CA THR A 70 25.24 4.07 29.41
C THR A 70 26.07 4.64 28.26
N SER A 71 26.29 5.96 28.26
CA SER A 71 27.03 6.66 27.20
C SER A 71 28.49 6.17 27.08
N ILE A 72 29.06 5.62 28.15
CA ILE A 72 30.44 5.09 28.19
C ILE A 72 30.62 3.92 27.22
N MET A 73 29.55 3.20 26.87
CA MET A 73 29.59 2.07 25.94
C MET A 73 30.06 2.50 24.54
N GLY A 74 29.72 3.72 24.11
CA GLY A 74 30.11 4.26 22.80
C GLY A 74 29.69 3.35 21.64
N ASP A 75 30.59 3.17 20.68
CA ASP A 75 30.40 2.30 19.49
C ASP A 75 30.85 0.85 19.72
N LYS A 76 31.05 0.43 20.98
CA LYS A 76 31.53 -0.91 21.29
C LYS A 76 30.37 -1.89 21.32
N LEU A 77 30.12 -2.54 20.19
CA LEU A 77 29.02 -3.50 20.03
C LEU A 77 29.00 -4.58 21.12
N LEU A 78 30.16 -5.07 21.56
CA LEU A 78 30.26 -6.06 22.65
C LEU A 78 29.64 -5.55 23.96
N GLN A 79 29.95 -4.31 24.34
CA GLN A 79 29.42 -3.72 25.57
C GLN A 79 27.91 -3.46 25.49
N ILE A 80 27.42 -3.12 24.29
CA ILE A 80 25.98 -2.96 24.04
C ILE A 80 25.27 -4.32 24.07
N SER A 81 25.90 -5.39 23.58
CA SER A 81 25.32 -6.74 23.63
C SER A 81 25.28 -7.34 25.03
N GLU A 82 26.22 -6.96 25.89
CA GLU A 82 26.29 -7.36 27.30
C GLU A 82 25.43 -6.46 28.20
N PHE A 83 24.77 -5.44 27.64
CA PHE A 83 23.93 -4.53 28.42
C PHE A 83 22.72 -5.26 28.99
N GLU A 84 22.73 -5.44 30.32
CA GLU A 84 21.61 -6.00 31.07
C GLU A 84 21.02 -4.93 32.00
N GLY A 85 19.78 -4.52 31.72
CA GLY A 85 19.08 -3.52 32.52
C GLY A 85 17.56 -3.70 32.44
N GLN A 86 16.85 -3.30 33.50
CA GLN A 86 15.39 -3.35 33.54
C GLN A 86 14.82 -1.94 33.47
N ILE A 87 13.96 -1.68 32.48
CA ILE A 87 13.31 -0.39 32.27
C ILE A 87 11.88 -0.48 32.82
N HIS A 88 11.58 0.35 33.82
CA HIS A 88 10.25 0.50 34.38
C HIS A 88 9.73 1.87 33.96
N CYS A 89 8.77 1.92 33.04
CA CYS A 89 8.19 3.17 32.55
C CYS A 89 6.67 3.22 32.79
N GLU A 90 6.11 4.41 32.62
CA GLU A 90 4.66 4.60 32.56
C GLU A 90 4.00 3.78 31.44
N LEU A 91 2.68 3.56 31.55
CA LEU A 91 1.91 2.92 30.48
C LEU A 91 1.87 3.79 29.21
N PRO A 92 1.69 3.18 28.02
CA PRO A 92 1.48 3.89 26.77
C PRO A 92 0.41 4.98 26.90
N ASN A 93 0.78 6.23 26.60
CA ASN A 93 -0.09 7.38 26.71
C ASN A 93 0.08 8.33 25.51
N ASN A 94 -0.82 9.30 25.37
CA ASN A 94 -0.81 10.26 24.27
C ASN A 94 -0.04 11.55 24.56
N LYS A 95 0.72 11.62 25.66
CA LYS A 95 1.48 12.81 26.06
C LYS A 95 2.88 12.75 25.43
N LEU A 96 3.07 13.48 24.34
CA LEU A 96 4.36 13.55 23.61
C LEU A 96 5.47 14.25 24.40
N ASN A 97 5.12 15.22 25.24
CA ASN A 97 6.08 16.06 25.94
C ASN A 97 6.53 15.51 27.30
N GLN A 98 5.83 14.49 27.81
CA GLN A 98 6.09 13.90 29.12
C GLN A 98 6.47 12.45 28.93
N PHE A 99 7.54 12.01 29.59
CA PHE A 99 7.89 10.60 29.72
C PHE A 99 8.53 10.41 31.08
N GLU A 100 8.01 9.47 31.87
CA GLU A 100 8.55 9.13 33.17
C GLU A 100 8.89 7.63 33.21
N GLY A 101 10.12 7.34 33.61
CA GLY A 101 10.58 5.98 33.79
C GLY A 101 11.80 5.89 34.70
N ARG A 102 12.23 4.66 34.96
CA ARG A 102 13.40 4.32 35.77
C ARG A 102 14.13 3.18 35.10
N LEU A 103 15.44 3.34 34.91
CA LEU A 103 16.34 2.28 34.47
C LEU A 103 17.04 1.71 35.70
N HIS A 104 16.87 0.41 35.93
CA HIS A 104 17.66 -0.35 36.90
C HIS A 104 18.87 -0.92 36.17
N TYR A 105 20.05 -0.38 36.47
CA TYR A 105 21.32 -0.76 35.82
C TYR A 105 22.46 -0.79 36.84
N ASN A 106 23.23 -1.88 36.88
CA ASN A 106 24.36 -2.07 37.81
C ASN A 106 24.04 -1.77 39.29
N GLY A 107 22.83 -2.14 39.74
CA GLY A 107 22.37 -1.91 41.12
C GLY A 107 21.91 -0.47 41.41
N ASN A 108 22.01 0.44 40.44
CA ASN A 108 21.54 1.82 40.55
C ASN A 108 20.19 2.02 39.86
N ILE A 109 19.40 2.95 40.39
CA ILE A 109 18.10 3.35 39.81
C ILE A 109 18.27 4.73 39.19
N LEU A 110 18.18 4.80 37.87
CA LEU A 110 18.42 5.99 37.09
C LEU A 110 17.10 6.57 36.57
N PRO A 111 16.77 7.83 36.86
CA PRO A 111 15.53 8.43 36.39
C PRO A 111 15.60 8.72 34.89
N LEU A 112 14.56 8.27 34.18
CA LEU A 112 14.34 8.53 32.76
C LEU A 112 13.31 9.65 32.60
N ASP A 113 13.64 10.56 31.69
CA ASP A 113 12.82 11.71 31.34
C ASP A 113 12.71 11.76 29.81
N ASN A 114 11.79 12.56 29.27
CA ASN A 114 11.59 12.74 27.84
C ASN A 114 12.89 13.17 27.13
N GLY A 115 13.77 13.91 27.82
CA GLY A 115 15.11 14.27 27.33
C GLY A 115 16.02 13.09 26.95
N LYS A 116 15.68 11.87 27.35
CA LYS A 116 16.49 10.65 27.13
C LYS A 116 15.82 9.69 26.13
N THR A 117 14.65 10.02 25.62
CA THR A 117 13.91 9.18 24.68
C THR A 117 13.83 9.82 23.29
N LEU A 118 13.83 8.96 22.27
CA LEU A 118 13.61 9.32 20.88
C LEU A 118 12.24 8.77 20.50
N LEU A 119 11.32 9.65 20.16
CA LEU A 119 9.97 9.26 19.75
C LEU A 119 9.98 8.85 18.27
N ARG A 120 9.01 8.01 17.89
CA ARG A 120 8.70 7.73 16.49
C ARG A 120 8.49 9.03 15.70
N GLY A 121 9.06 9.11 14.49
CA GLY A 121 8.95 10.27 13.60
C GLY A 121 10.02 11.34 13.85
N CYS A 122 10.88 11.17 14.86
CA CYS A 122 12.03 12.04 15.05
C CYS A 122 13.11 11.66 14.03
N VAL A 123 13.66 12.65 13.33
CA VAL A 123 14.78 12.45 12.40
C VAL A 123 16.08 12.79 13.12
N LEU A 124 17.01 11.83 13.17
CA LEU A 124 18.35 12.08 13.70
C LEU A 124 19.10 13.05 12.76
N ARG A 125 19.62 14.14 13.32
CA ARG A 125 20.39 15.15 12.59
C ARG A 125 21.69 15.39 13.34
N ASN A 126 22.74 15.79 12.63
CA ASN A 126 23.99 16.22 13.25
C ASN A 126 24.57 15.23 14.29
N THR A 127 24.30 13.94 14.09
CA THR A 127 24.76 12.81 14.89
C THR A 127 24.83 11.64 13.92
N ARG A 128 25.95 10.94 13.87
CA ARG A 128 26.18 9.88 12.86
C ARG A 128 25.41 8.61 13.16
N TRP A 129 25.40 8.23 14.43
CA TRP A 129 24.74 7.02 14.91
C TRP A 129 24.30 7.20 16.36
N CYS A 130 23.28 6.44 16.75
CA CYS A 130 22.87 6.27 18.13
C CYS A 130 22.42 4.84 18.37
N TYR A 131 22.67 4.34 19.57
CA TYR A 131 22.15 3.08 20.06
C TYR A 131 21.06 3.33 21.08
N GLY A 132 19.98 2.55 21.01
CA GLY A 132 18.87 2.66 21.93
C GLY A 132 18.08 1.37 22.08
N VAL A 133 17.29 1.31 23.15
CA VAL A 133 16.40 0.19 23.47
C VAL A 133 14.97 0.59 23.13
N VAL A 134 14.23 -0.26 22.43
CA VAL A 134 12.82 -0.01 22.11
C VAL A 134 12.00 -0.05 23.41
N ILE A 135 11.25 1.02 23.69
CA ILE A 135 10.34 1.13 24.84
C ILE A 135 8.91 0.81 24.40
N PHE A 136 8.46 1.46 23.33
CA PHE A 136 7.13 1.25 22.76
C PHE A 136 7.26 0.96 21.27
N ALA A 137 6.45 0.03 20.77
CA ALA A 137 6.46 -0.38 19.37
C ALA A 137 5.04 -0.37 18.78
N GLY A 138 4.94 -0.16 17.48
CA GLY A 138 3.68 -0.29 16.75
C GLY A 138 2.63 0.76 17.14
N LYS A 139 1.49 0.29 17.65
CA LYS A 139 0.34 1.12 18.05
C LYS A 139 0.52 1.78 19.42
N ASP A 140 1.43 1.25 20.22
CA ASP A 140 1.64 1.71 21.59
C ASP A 140 2.63 2.88 21.66
N THR A 141 3.22 3.29 20.53
CA THR A 141 4.08 4.48 20.50
C THR A 141 3.28 5.73 20.85
N LYS A 142 3.91 6.68 21.55
CA LYS A 142 3.25 7.91 22.00
C LYS A 142 2.68 8.71 20.83
N LEU A 143 3.36 8.72 19.68
CA LEU A 143 2.86 9.36 18.46
C LEU A 143 1.59 8.71 17.93
N MET A 144 1.52 7.37 17.92
CA MET A 144 0.32 6.67 17.45
C MET A 144 -0.85 6.79 18.42
N MET A 145 -0.56 6.88 19.72
CA MET A 145 -1.56 7.16 20.76
C MET A 145 -2.04 8.62 20.74
N ASN A 146 -1.19 9.56 20.34
CA ASN A 146 -1.55 10.96 20.11
C ASN A 146 -2.30 11.15 18.78
N SER A 147 -2.08 10.26 17.82
CA SER A 147 -2.79 10.27 16.54
C SER A 147 -4.27 9.99 16.76
N GLY A 148 -5.12 10.95 16.36
CA GLY A 148 -6.56 10.75 16.35
C GLY A 148 -6.94 9.56 15.46
N LYS A 149 -8.07 8.91 15.76
CA LYS A 149 -8.59 7.80 14.93
C LYS A 149 -8.60 8.21 13.46
N THR A 150 -7.80 7.53 12.64
CA THR A 150 -7.69 7.78 11.21
C THR A 150 -9.06 7.54 10.56
N LYS A 151 -9.81 8.61 10.35
CA LYS A 151 -10.94 8.57 9.42
C LYS A 151 -10.33 8.61 8.03
N CYS A 152 -10.46 7.52 7.28
CA CYS A 152 -10.10 7.48 5.87
C CYS A 152 -10.83 8.64 5.16
N LYS A 153 -10.10 9.70 4.80
CA LYS A 153 -10.64 10.82 4.04
C LYS A 153 -10.64 10.39 2.58
N ARG A 154 -11.82 10.07 2.04
CA ARG A 154 -11.97 9.95 0.58
C ARG A 154 -11.76 11.33 -0.02
N THR A 155 -10.87 11.42 -1.00
CA THR A 155 -10.64 12.70 -1.70
C THR A 155 -11.81 12.98 -2.63
N SER A 156 -12.13 14.26 -2.87
CA SER A 156 -13.11 14.64 -3.90
C SER A 156 -12.71 14.12 -5.29
N LEU A 157 -11.42 13.90 -5.51
CA LEU A 157 -10.88 13.26 -6.70
C LEU A 157 -11.31 11.79 -6.82
N ASP A 158 -11.39 11.03 -5.73
CA ASP A 158 -11.88 9.64 -5.78
C ASP A 158 -13.35 9.60 -6.22
N HIS A 159 -14.15 10.59 -5.81
CA HIS A 159 -15.52 10.70 -6.29
C HIS A 159 -15.60 11.04 -7.78
N PHE A 160 -14.79 12.00 -8.24
CA PHE A 160 -14.69 12.36 -9.66
C PHE A 160 -14.22 11.18 -10.53
N LEU A 161 -13.22 10.44 -10.08
CA LEU A 161 -12.72 9.24 -10.75
C LEU A 161 -13.79 8.15 -10.81
N ASN A 162 -14.51 7.90 -9.71
CA ASN A 162 -15.61 6.94 -9.72
C ASN A 162 -16.73 7.32 -10.70
N ILE A 163 -17.05 8.61 -10.85
CA ILE A 163 -18.00 9.09 -11.86
C ILE A 163 -17.46 8.82 -13.28
N LEU A 164 -16.18 9.09 -13.52
CA LEU A 164 -15.54 8.85 -14.80
C LEU A 164 -15.50 7.35 -15.15
N ILE A 165 -15.21 6.46 -14.19
CA ILE A 165 -15.30 4.99 -14.35
C ILE A 165 -16.71 4.60 -14.76
N MET A 166 -17.73 5.09 -14.04
CA MET A 166 -19.13 4.80 -14.38
C MET A 166 -19.47 5.27 -15.81
N GLY A 167 -18.97 6.43 -16.23
CA GLY A 167 -19.12 6.93 -17.59
C GLY A 167 -18.48 6.03 -18.65
N ILE A 168 -17.26 5.53 -18.40
CA ILE A 168 -16.58 4.60 -19.30
C ILE A 168 -17.33 3.27 -19.39
N VAL A 169 -17.81 2.72 -18.26
CA VAL A 169 -18.59 1.47 -18.26
C VAL A 169 -19.87 1.60 -19.08
N VAL A 170 -20.61 2.71 -18.93
CA VAL A 170 -21.82 2.97 -19.73
C VAL A 170 -21.47 3.10 -21.22
N PHE A 171 -20.40 3.82 -21.56
CA PHE A 171 -19.92 3.94 -22.94
C PHE A 171 -19.52 2.58 -23.54
N LEU A 172 -18.85 1.74 -22.77
CA LEU A 172 -18.44 0.39 -23.19
C LEU A 172 -19.65 -0.50 -23.48
N ILE A 173 -20.66 -0.50 -22.60
CA ILE A 173 -21.90 -1.26 -22.82
C ILE A 173 -22.59 -0.79 -24.10
N ALA A 174 -22.68 0.53 -24.32
CA ALA A 174 -23.28 1.09 -25.53
C ALA A 174 -22.54 0.65 -26.80
N MET A 175 -21.21 0.70 -26.80
CA MET A 175 -20.39 0.23 -27.93
C MET A 175 -20.54 -1.28 -28.17
N CYS A 176 -20.57 -2.09 -27.11
CA CYS A 176 -20.81 -3.53 -27.24
C CYS A 176 -22.18 -3.82 -27.86
N LEU A 177 -23.23 -3.11 -27.43
CA LEU A 177 -24.56 -3.25 -28.02
C LEU A 177 -24.59 -2.85 -29.50
N ILE A 178 -23.92 -1.75 -29.88
CA ILE A 178 -23.80 -1.32 -31.28
C ILE A 178 -23.05 -2.38 -32.11
N CYS A 179 -21.94 -2.92 -31.60
CA CYS A 179 -21.20 -3.97 -32.30
C CYS A 179 -22.05 -5.24 -32.47
N THR A 180 -22.77 -5.68 -31.43
CA THR A 180 -23.65 -6.85 -31.51
C THR A 180 -24.80 -6.65 -32.50
N THR A 181 -25.45 -5.48 -32.52
CA THR A 181 -26.53 -5.22 -33.48
C THR A 181 -26.01 -5.12 -34.90
N LEU A 182 -24.84 -4.50 -35.13
CA LEU A 182 -24.20 -4.44 -36.44
C LEU A 182 -23.79 -5.81 -36.94
N CYS A 183 -23.27 -6.69 -36.07
CA CYS A 183 -22.99 -8.08 -36.43
C CYS A 183 -24.26 -8.83 -36.81
N GLY A 184 -25.34 -8.71 -36.04
CA GLY A 184 -26.63 -9.34 -36.37
C GLY A 184 -27.24 -8.83 -37.67
N ILE A 185 -27.16 -7.51 -37.93
CA ILE A 185 -27.62 -6.91 -39.19
C ILE A 185 -26.73 -7.35 -40.36
N ARG A 186 -25.41 -7.42 -40.18
CA ARG A 186 -24.49 -7.90 -41.21
C ARG A 186 -24.76 -9.36 -41.57
N GLU A 187 -24.98 -10.21 -40.57
CA GLU A 187 -25.34 -11.62 -40.77
C GLU A 187 -26.67 -11.74 -41.51
N TRP A 188 -27.66 -10.90 -41.17
CA TRP A 188 -28.96 -10.88 -41.84
C TRP A 188 -28.92 -10.32 -43.28
N THR A 189 -28.05 -9.34 -43.55
CA THR A 189 -28.06 -8.59 -44.83
C THR A 189 -26.99 -9.07 -45.82
N ILE A 190 -25.81 -9.48 -45.35
CA ILE A 190 -24.59 -9.69 -46.13
C ILE A 190 -24.00 -11.10 -45.85
N GLU A 191 -24.79 -12.16 -45.81
CA GLU A 191 -24.19 -13.52 -45.83
C GLU A 191 -25.15 -14.59 -46.37
N ARG A 192 -25.46 -14.53 -47.68
CA ARG A 192 -25.76 -15.75 -48.48
C ARG A 192 -24.58 -16.23 -49.32
N HIS A 193 -23.46 -15.49 -49.36
CA HIS A 193 -22.38 -15.76 -50.33
C HIS A 193 -20.91 -15.60 -49.86
N PHE A 194 -20.60 -15.13 -48.63
CA PHE A 194 -19.20 -14.83 -48.24
C PHE A 194 -18.65 -15.61 -47.02
N THR A 195 -19.38 -16.58 -46.47
CA THR A 195 -18.88 -17.45 -45.38
C THR A 195 -17.98 -18.60 -45.85
N ILE A 196 -17.65 -18.68 -47.14
CA ILE A 196 -16.84 -19.79 -47.71
C ILE A 196 -15.34 -19.63 -47.43
N HIS A 197 -14.86 -18.45 -46.99
CA HIS A 197 -13.43 -18.17 -46.81
C HIS A 197 -12.95 -17.93 -45.38
N LEU A 198 -13.84 -17.84 -44.39
CA LEU A 198 -13.46 -17.73 -42.97
C LEU A 198 -13.69 -19.08 -42.30
N ASN A 199 -12.68 -19.95 -42.41
CA ASN A 199 -12.61 -21.23 -41.71
C ASN A 199 -12.32 -20.98 -40.21
N LEU A 200 -13.27 -20.39 -39.48
CA LEU A 200 -13.27 -20.44 -38.01
C LEU A 200 -13.65 -21.86 -37.58
N ASP A 201 -12.87 -22.39 -36.64
CA ASP A 201 -12.88 -23.76 -36.16
C ASP A 201 -14.29 -24.34 -35.96
N GLY A 202 -14.59 -25.42 -36.67
CA GLY A 202 -15.92 -26.04 -36.84
C GLY A 202 -16.47 -26.76 -35.61
N SER A 203 -16.08 -26.36 -34.40
CA SER A 203 -16.55 -26.94 -33.14
C SER A 203 -17.73 -26.19 -32.51
N VAL A 204 -18.13 -25.04 -33.07
CA VAL A 204 -19.22 -24.19 -32.52
C VAL A 204 -20.39 -23.98 -33.49
N ILE A 205 -20.22 -24.27 -34.79
CA ILE A 205 -21.32 -24.19 -35.77
C ILE A 205 -21.36 -25.49 -36.57
N PRO A 206 -22.23 -26.46 -36.24
CA PRO A 206 -22.53 -27.55 -37.14
C PRO A 206 -23.52 -27.06 -38.21
N ASP A 207 -23.10 -27.21 -39.46
CA ASP A 207 -23.82 -27.15 -40.74
C ASP A 207 -25.02 -26.21 -40.95
N HIS A 208 -24.92 -25.52 -42.09
CA HIS A 208 -25.79 -24.47 -42.64
C HIS A 208 -27.26 -24.85 -42.97
N MET A 209 -27.91 -25.78 -42.26
CA MET A 209 -29.31 -26.14 -42.54
C MET A 209 -30.30 -26.05 -41.39
N GLU A 210 -29.89 -25.77 -40.15
CA GLU A 210 -30.83 -25.48 -39.05
C GLU A 210 -30.38 -24.27 -38.24
N GLN A 211 -30.57 -23.06 -38.78
CA GLN A 211 -30.60 -21.85 -37.96
C GLN A 211 -31.88 -21.87 -37.10
N SER A 212 -31.81 -22.55 -35.96
CA SER A 212 -32.83 -22.40 -34.92
C SER A 212 -32.64 -21.03 -34.22
N PRO A 213 -33.72 -20.32 -33.86
CA PRO A 213 -33.62 -19.01 -33.19
C PRO A 213 -32.83 -19.05 -31.87
N GLU A 214 -32.74 -20.23 -31.27
CA GLU A 214 -31.98 -20.48 -30.05
C GLU A 214 -30.46 -20.38 -30.27
N GLN A 215 -29.93 -20.83 -31.41
CA GLN A 215 -28.49 -20.83 -31.70
C GLN A 215 -27.96 -19.43 -32.03
N THR A 216 -28.70 -18.63 -32.80
CA THR A 216 -28.35 -17.22 -33.08
C THR A 216 -28.31 -16.39 -31.79
N SER A 217 -29.16 -16.73 -30.82
CA SER A 217 -29.22 -16.05 -29.52
C SER A 217 -27.98 -16.37 -28.66
N ILE A 218 -27.54 -17.63 -28.65
CA ILE A 218 -26.32 -18.07 -27.95
C ILE A 218 -25.07 -17.43 -28.57
N LEU A 219 -24.99 -17.38 -29.91
CA LEU A 219 -23.87 -16.76 -30.63
C LEU A 219 -23.79 -15.25 -30.36
N SER A 220 -24.92 -14.55 -30.39
CA SER A 220 -24.99 -13.10 -30.08
C SER A 220 -24.60 -12.81 -28.63
N PHE A 221 -25.00 -13.67 -27.70
CA PHE A 221 -24.61 -13.58 -26.30
C PHE A 221 -23.10 -13.79 -26.11
N LEU A 222 -22.51 -14.79 -26.76
CA LEU A 222 -21.06 -15.04 -26.73
C LEU A 222 -20.26 -13.89 -27.37
N MET A 223 -20.72 -13.35 -28.51
CA MET A 223 -20.08 -12.19 -29.16
C MET A 223 -20.10 -10.95 -28.27
N PHE A 224 -21.17 -10.70 -27.53
CA PHE A 224 -21.24 -9.60 -26.57
C PHE A 224 -20.13 -9.68 -25.51
N PHE A 225 -19.90 -10.85 -24.92
CA PHE A 225 -18.81 -11.04 -23.94
C PHE A 225 -17.42 -10.95 -24.57
N SER A 226 -17.25 -11.41 -25.81
CA SER A 226 -16.00 -11.26 -26.56
C SER A 226 -15.64 -9.79 -26.79
N TYR A 227 -16.60 -8.96 -27.21
CA TYR A 227 -16.38 -7.51 -27.40
C TYR A 227 -16.14 -6.78 -26.08
N LEU A 228 -16.80 -7.18 -25.00
CA LEU A 228 -16.56 -6.62 -23.67
C LEU A 228 -15.11 -6.87 -23.22
N ILE A 229 -14.57 -8.08 -23.42
CA ILE A 229 -13.18 -8.38 -23.09
C ILE A 229 -12.20 -7.59 -23.96
N LEU A 230 -12.47 -7.48 -25.27
CA LEU A 230 -11.61 -6.74 -26.20
C LEU A 230 -11.58 -5.24 -25.88
N LEU A 231 -12.73 -4.65 -25.52
CA LEU A 231 -12.85 -3.23 -25.22
C LEU A 231 -12.50 -2.88 -23.77
N ASN A 232 -12.31 -3.86 -22.88
CA ASN A 232 -11.86 -3.63 -21.50
C ASN A 232 -10.48 -2.93 -21.45
N THR A 233 -9.68 -3.01 -22.52
CA THR A 233 -8.41 -2.26 -22.65
C THR A 233 -8.60 -0.74 -22.76
N VAL A 234 -9.81 -0.26 -23.04
CA VAL A 234 -10.16 1.17 -23.04
C VAL A 234 -10.25 1.72 -21.62
N VAL A 235 -10.49 0.86 -20.62
CA VAL A 235 -10.38 1.26 -19.20
C VAL A 235 -8.89 1.35 -18.86
N PRO A 236 -8.34 2.55 -18.59
CA PRO A 236 -6.94 2.65 -18.23
C PRO A 236 -6.68 1.91 -16.91
N ILE A 237 -5.86 0.87 -16.97
CA ILE A 237 -5.45 0.06 -15.81
C ILE A 237 -4.77 0.95 -14.75
N SER A 238 -4.15 2.05 -15.17
CA SER A 238 -3.54 3.06 -14.29
C SER A 238 -4.53 3.77 -13.37
N LEU A 239 -5.83 3.69 -13.64
CA LEU A 239 -6.85 4.30 -12.80
C LEU A 239 -7.16 3.46 -11.54
N TYR A 240 -6.80 2.17 -11.54
CA TYR A 240 -6.85 1.28 -10.38
C TYR A 240 -5.62 1.38 -9.48
N VAL A 241 -4.53 1.95 -9.98
CA VAL A 241 -3.27 2.10 -9.24
C VAL A 241 -3.32 3.43 -8.48
N ARG A 242 -3.83 3.38 -7.26
CA ARG A 242 -3.64 4.42 -6.25
C ARG A 242 -3.23 3.78 -4.94
#